data_AF-A0A224WX98-F1
#
_entry.id   AF-A0A224WX98-F1
#
_cell.length_a   1.000
_cell.length_b   1.000
_cell.length_c   1.000
_cell.angle_alpha   90.00
_cell.angle_beta   90.00
_cell.angle_gamma   90.00
#
_symmetry.space_group_name_H-M   'P 1'
#
loop_
_entity.id
_entity.type
_entity.pdbx_description
1 polymer ?
#
loop_
_entity_poly.entity_id
_entity_poly.type
_entity_poly.pdbx_seq_one_letter_code
_entity_poly.pdbx_strand_id
1 'polypeptide(L)'
;MKKIRMTRCRRRLLDMVGLVVAILFLVTGVKAVQADADTTVTVRLHKVLLDENDTTTKYDNQGTELPIDDNFLLNGAGFTVYDVTTLVDSGATESDLYQLNDTYGASYFDDKGLKVATEITGTTGTKGLATFQLPEQSNGQYAKYLIIETTHPAIAKLEISQPIFLTLPFSSDVANPIHLYPKNYQYVRDPYFYKHGKDSQGNDLGVLAGASFRLYKVDATGQKLYLHEDRLDNDNQWVDVTNPKVTIMTSDNKGLVTTGNHWLPIGEYFFEEVTAPNGYQITDAALKVKVTVPADSTQPVTITVDGKTTTMPDAVVDNLRGELPQTPGQPPQTPAGTLPITGEQLLGYTALGGGLLLLIILLICKRKQHLETNPKEIGGDTR
;
A
#
# COMPACT_ATOMS: atom_id res chain seq x y z
N MET A 1 32.41 44.29 -49.59
CA MET A 1 31.01 44.34 -50.09
C MET A 1 30.43 45.72 -49.77
N LYS A 2 29.73 46.34 -50.75
CA LYS A 2 29.37 47.78 -50.81
C LYS A 2 28.42 48.23 -49.69
N LYS A 3 28.79 49.28 -48.93
CA LYS A 3 27.85 50.05 -48.09
C LYS A 3 26.97 50.94 -48.98
N ILE A 4 25.68 50.62 -49.07
CA ILE A 4 24.68 51.43 -49.78
C ILE A 4 24.44 52.72 -48.97
N ARG A 5 24.90 53.87 -49.47
CA ARG A 5 24.51 55.18 -48.94
C ARG A 5 23.09 55.50 -49.38
N MET A 6 22.12 55.39 -48.48
CA MET A 6 20.78 55.91 -48.70
C MET A 6 20.82 57.45 -48.78
N THR A 7 20.30 58.00 -49.86
CA THR A 7 20.19 59.45 -50.09
C THR A 7 19.10 60.07 -49.19
N ARG A 8 19.32 61.32 -48.75
CA ARG A 8 18.46 62.07 -47.80
C ARG A 8 16.96 62.10 -48.17
N CYS A 9 16.62 61.94 -49.45
CA CYS A 9 15.22 61.91 -49.92
C CYS A 9 14.47 60.64 -49.45
N ARG A 10 15.15 59.49 -49.39
CA ARG A 10 14.54 58.20 -49.01
C ARG A 10 14.26 58.10 -47.51
N ARG A 11 15.02 58.83 -46.68
CA ARG A 11 14.81 58.90 -45.23
C ARG A 11 13.55 59.70 -44.87
N ARG A 12 13.30 60.82 -45.56
CA ARG A 12 12.08 61.62 -45.38
C ARG A 12 10.80 60.92 -45.83
N LEU A 13 10.88 60.02 -46.81
CA LEU A 13 9.74 59.20 -47.24
C LEU A 13 9.37 58.14 -46.20
N LEU A 14 10.37 57.51 -45.57
CA LEU A 14 10.18 56.55 -44.48
C LEU A 14 9.60 57.22 -43.22
N ASP A 15 10.08 58.43 -42.89
CA ASP A 15 9.57 59.19 -41.74
C ASP A 15 8.11 59.66 -41.95
N MET A 16 7.71 60.02 -43.17
CA MET A 16 6.30 60.32 -43.49
C MET A 16 5.38 59.10 -43.47
N VAL A 17 5.84 57.94 -43.96
CA VAL A 17 5.07 56.69 -43.88
C VAL A 17 4.89 56.26 -42.41
N GLY A 18 5.92 56.43 -41.57
CA GLY A 18 5.85 56.15 -40.14
C GLY A 18 4.83 57.04 -39.41
N LEU A 19 4.75 58.33 -39.77
CA LEU A 19 3.79 59.26 -39.18
C LEU A 19 2.34 58.97 -39.60
N VAL A 20 2.13 58.58 -40.87
CA VAL A 20 0.79 58.21 -41.37
C VAL A 20 0.29 56.90 -40.76
N VAL A 21 1.17 55.92 -40.52
CA VAL A 21 0.82 54.67 -39.81
C VAL A 21 0.51 54.94 -38.34
N ALA A 22 1.25 55.83 -37.66
CA ALA A 22 0.99 56.18 -36.26
C ALA A 22 -0.34 56.92 -36.08
N ILE A 23 -0.75 57.75 -37.04
CA ILE A 23 -2.06 58.44 -37.02
C ILE A 23 -3.20 57.46 -37.33
N LEU A 24 -2.97 56.44 -38.16
CA LEU A 24 -3.98 55.41 -38.45
C LEU A 24 -4.29 54.54 -37.22
N PHE A 25 -3.32 54.32 -36.32
CA PHE A 25 -3.52 53.60 -35.05
C PHE A 25 -4.29 54.39 -33.99
N LEU A 26 -4.39 55.72 -34.11
CA LEU A 26 -5.13 56.57 -33.16
C LEU A 26 -6.61 56.75 -33.55
N VAL A 27 -7.01 56.45 -34.79
CA VAL A 27 -8.36 56.72 -35.31
C VAL A 27 -9.25 55.48 -35.36
N THR A 28 -8.69 54.27 -35.37
CA THR A 28 -9.46 53.04 -35.15
C THR A 28 -9.39 52.70 -33.66
N GLY A 29 -10.39 53.13 -32.90
CA GLY A 29 -10.61 52.64 -31.54
C GLY A 29 -10.81 51.12 -31.57
N VAL A 30 -9.71 50.36 -31.51
CA VAL A 30 -9.74 48.95 -31.15
C VAL A 30 -10.14 48.94 -29.69
N LYS A 31 -11.45 48.83 -29.43
CA LYS A 31 -11.90 48.33 -28.14
C LYS A 31 -11.27 46.95 -28.03
N ALA A 32 -10.33 46.79 -27.10
CA ALA A 32 -10.00 45.48 -26.61
C ALA A 32 -11.33 44.87 -26.14
N VAL A 33 -11.84 43.90 -26.89
CA VAL A 33 -12.83 42.97 -26.37
C VAL A 33 -12.06 42.23 -25.29
N GLN A 34 -12.29 42.59 -24.03
CA GLN A 34 -11.98 41.67 -22.95
C GLN A 34 -12.80 40.42 -23.23
N ALA A 35 -12.13 39.33 -23.60
CA ALA A 35 -12.71 38.02 -23.40
C ALA A 35 -13.09 37.98 -21.91
N ASP A 36 -14.35 37.72 -21.60
CA ASP A 36 -14.71 37.33 -20.23
C ASP A 36 -13.76 36.21 -19.85
N ALA A 37 -13.08 36.35 -18.72
CA ALA A 37 -12.36 35.23 -18.17
C ALA A 37 -13.44 34.20 -17.84
N ASP A 38 -13.54 33.13 -18.64
CA ASP A 38 -14.46 32.03 -18.37
C ASP A 38 -14.27 31.63 -16.91
N THR A 39 -15.27 31.88 -16.07
CA THR A 39 -15.19 31.51 -14.66
C THR A 39 -15.09 29.99 -14.62
N THR A 40 -14.09 29.48 -13.90
CA THR A 40 -13.88 28.04 -13.77
C THR A 40 -14.09 27.61 -12.33
N VAL A 41 -14.67 26.44 -12.17
CA VAL A 41 -14.74 25.75 -10.89
C VAL A 41 -13.68 24.67 -10.79
N THR A 42 -13.07 24.52 -9.61
CA THR A 42 -12.12 23.44 -9.34
C THR A 42 -12.88 22.22 -8.84
N VAL A 43 -12.72 21.09 -9.51
CA VAL A 43 -13.27 19.78 -9.09
C VAL A 43 -12.11 18.86 -8.71
N ARG A 44 -12.17 18.28 -7.51
CA ARG A 44 -11.21 17.32 -6.97
C ARG A 44 -11.85 15.95 -6.85
N LEU A 45 -11.33 14.99 -7.60
CA LEU A 45 -11.71 13.58 -7.45
C LEU A 45 -10.74 12.89 -6.50
N HIS A 46 -11.26 12.33 -5.43
CA HIS A 46 -10.57 11.45 -4.51
C HIS A 46 -10.96 10.01 -4.83
N LYS A 47 -10.12 9.30 -5.60
CA LYS A 47 -10.43 7.94 -6.03
C LYS A 47 -10.36 6.96 -4.87
N VAL A 48 -11.50 6.35 -4.55
CA VAL A 48 -11.62 5.39 -3.46
C VAL A 48 -11.61 3.95 -4.01
N LEU A 49 -10.92 3.04 -3.32
CA LEU A 49 -10.94 1.60 -3.52
C LEU A 49 -11.48 0.93 -2.26
N LEU A 50 -12.57 0.17 -2.41
CA LEU A 50 -13.28 -0.52 -1.34
C LEU A 50 -13.33 -2.03 -1.58
N ASP A 51 -13.60 -2.81 -0.54
CA ASP A 51 -13.98 -4.23 -0.70
C ASP A 51 -15.32 -4.33 -1.42
N GLU A 52 -15.53 -5.36 -2.24
CA GLU A 52 -16.82 -5.63 -2.90
C GLU A 52 -18.02 -5.70 -1.94
N ASN A 53 -17.81 -6.07 -0.67
CA ASN A 53 -18.86 -6.17 0.33
C ASN A 53 -19.00 -4.88 1.17
N ASP A 54 -18.20 -3.85 0.87
CA ASP A 54 -18.25 -2.58 1.57
C ASP A 54 -19.55 -1.84 1.22
N THR A 55 -20.36 -1.56 2.25
CA THR A 55 -21.64 -0.86 2.16
C THR A 55 -21.58 0.54 2.79
N THR A 56 -20.37 1.07 2.98
CA THR A 56 -20.16 2.38 3.62
C THR A 56 -20.71 3.53 2.79
N THR A 57 -21.39 4.44 3.48
CA THR A 57 -21.82 5.75 2.96
C THR A 57 -20.82 6.85 3.30
N LYS A 58 -19.70 6.51 3.95
CA LYS A 58 -18.69 7.48 4.42
C LYS A 58 -18.15 8.36 3.30
N TYR A 59 -18.06 7.85 2.09
CA TYR A 59 -17.48 8.52 0.93
C TYR A 59 -18.53 8.88 -0.12
N ASP A 60 -19.74 9.19 0.30
CA ASP A 60 -20.76 9.69 -0.62
C ASP A 60 -20.45 11.12 -1.05
N ASN A 61 -20.78 11.45 -2.30
CA ASN A 61 -20.52 12.76 -2.89
C ASN A 61 -21.38 13.84 -2.23
N GLN A 62 -20.79 14.61 -1.31
CA GLN A 62 -21.45 15.76 -0.67
C GLN A 62 -20.86 17.11 -1.10
N GLY A 63 -19.89 17.09 -2.02
CA GLY A 63 -19.19 18.28 -2.50
C GLY A 63 -18.11 18.83 -1.54
N THR A 64 -18.02 18.30 -0.32
CA THR A 64 -17.06 18.73 0.73
C THR A 64 -15.89 17.77 0.88
N GLU A 65 -14.75 18.28 1.37
CA GLU A 65 -13.59 17.46 1.69
C GLU A 65 -13.86 16.58 2.92
N LEU A 66 -13.59 15.29 2.80
CA LEU A 66 -13.83 14.26 3.81
C LEU A 66 -12.49 13.68 4.25
N PRO A 67 -12.33 13.33 5.55
CA PRO A 67 -11.15 12.63 6.02
C PRO A 67 -11.11 11.20 5.47
N ILE A 68 -10.07 10.89 4.70
CA ILE A 68 -9.83 9.58 4.09
C ILE A 68 -8.45 9.06 4.48
N ASP A 69 -8.38 7.76 4.76
CA ASP A 69 -7.11 7.07 5.01
C ASP A 69 -6.51 6.68 3.65
N ASP A 70 -5.20 6.94 3.50
CA ASP A 70 -4.45 6.66 2.28
C ASP A 70 -4.60 5.20 1.80
N ASN A 71 -4.87 4.24 2.69
CA ASN A 71 -5.11 2.83 2.36
C ASN A 71 -6.37 2.60 1.52
N PHE A 72 -7.26 3.58 1.41
CA PHE A 72 -8.44 3.55 0.54
C PHE A 72 -8.25 4.36 -0.75
N LEU A 73 -7.14 5.11 -0.90
CA LEU A 73 -6.91 5.99 -2.06
C LEU A 73 -6.18 5.30 -3.19
N LEU A 74 -6.73 5.34 -4.41
CA LEU A 74 -6.23 4.60 -5.56
C LEU A 74 -5.57 5.50 -6.62
N ASN A 75 -4.28 5.28 -6.87
CA ASN A 75 -3.53 5.93 -7.96
C ASN A 75 -3.76 5.23 -9.30
N GLY A 76 -3.44 5.93 -10.39
CA GLY A 76 -3.42 5.35 -11.74
C GLY A 76 -4.79 5.21 -12.41
N ALA A 77 -5.87 5.65 -11.79
CA ALA A 77 -7.18 5.73 -12.42
C ALA A 77 -7.28 7.02 -13.23
N GLY A 78 -7.60 6.91 -14.53
CA GLY A 78 -7.73 8.04 -15.44
C GLY A 78 -9.18 8.40 -15.69
N PHE A 79 -9.52 9.66 -15.42
CA PHE A 79 -10.86 10.22 -15.60
C PHE A 79 -10.87 11.17 -16.77
N THR A 80 -11.91 11.07 -17.60
CA THR A 80 -12.18 12.02 -18.68
C THR A 80 -13.49 12.75 -18.40
N VAL A 81 -13.47 14.07 -18.57
CA VAL A 81 -14.62 14.96 -18.39
C VAL A 81 -15.19 15.31 -19.76
N TYR A 82 -16.50 15.13 -19.91
CA TYR A 82 -17.24 15.46 -21.11
C TYR A 82 -18.24 16.58 -20.82
N ASP A 83 -18.23 17.63 -21.65
CA ASP A 83 -19.25 18.67 -21.64
C ASP A 83 -20.50 18.16 -22.36
N VAL A 84 -21.51 17.80 -21.58
CA VAL A 84 -22.78 17.25 -22.07
C VAL A 84 -23.89 18.31 -22.09
N THR A 85 -23.54 19.59 -21.92
CA THR A 85 -24.50 20.71 -21.82
C THR A 85 -25.47 20.71 -23.00
N THR A 86 -24.95 20.60 -24.23
CA THR A 86 -25.76 20.62 -25.44
C THR A 86 -26.69 19.42 -25.57
N LEU A 87 -26.28 18.24 -25.09
CA LEU A 87 -27.11 17.04 -25.09
C LEU A 87 -28.28 17.18 -24.11
N VAL A 88 -27.98 17.63 -22.89
CA VAL A 88 -28.97 17.82 -21.82
C VAL A 88 -29.96 18.91 -22.19
N ASP A 89 -29.49 20.03 -22.73
CA ASP A 89 -30.36 21.14 -23.18
C ASP A 89 -31.21 20.74 -24.39
N SER A 90 -30.79 19.73 -25.15
CA SER A 90 -31.59 19.11 -26.22
C SER A 90 -32.57 18.04 -25.73
N GLY A 91 -32.64 17.80 -24.41
CA GLY A 91 -33.61 16.92 -23.76
C GLY A 91 -33.07 15.59 -23.24
N ALA A 92 -31.76 15.33 -23.33
CA ALA A 92 -31.18 14.12 -22.73
C ALA A 92 -31.25 14.17 -21.20
N THR A 93 -31.68 13.09 -20.57
CA THR A 93 -31.66 12.91 -19.12
C THR A 93 -30.34 12.29 -18.65
N GLU A 94 -30.05 12.38 -17.36
CA GLU A 94 -28.93 11.65 -16.73
C GLU A 94 -28.99 10.14 -17.03
N SER A 95 -30.20 9.55 -16.99
CA SER A 95 -30.41 8.14 -17.33
C SER A 95 -30.04 7.83 -18.78
N ASP A 96 -30.33 8.74 -19.72
CA ASP A 96 -29.95 8.56 -21.13
C ASP A 96 -28.42 8.61 -21.29
N LEU A 97 -27.74 9.51 -20.56
CA LEU A 97 -26.28 9.61 -20.57
C LEU A 97 -25.61 8.35 -20.01
N TYR A 98 -26.15 7.79 -18.92
CA TYR A 98 -25.67 6.52 -18.36
C TYR A 98 -25.92 5.36 -19.32
N GLN A 99 -27.11 5.28 -19.93
CA GLN A 99 -27.39 4.25 -20.94
C GLN A 99 -26.43 4.33 -22.14
N LEU A 100 -26.09 5.55 -22.59
CA LEU A 100 -25.11 5.76 -23.65
C LEU A 100 -23.72 5.28 -23.23
N ASN A 101 -23.28 5.61 -22.01
CA ASN A 101 -22.02 5.12 -21.47
C ASN A 101 -22.01 3.59 -21.31
N ASP A 102 -23.09 2.98 -20.84
CA ASP A 102 -23.16 1.52 -20.68
C ASP A 102 -23.16 0.80 -22.04
N THR A 103 -23.77 1.40 -23.06
CA THR A 103 -23.88 0.82 -24.40
C THR A 103 -22.60 0.99 -25.23
N TYR A 104 -21.97 2.16 -25.17
CA TYR A 104 -20.89 2.56 -26.07
C TYR A 104 -19.59 2.95 -25.35
N GLY A 105 -19.60 3.04 -24.02
CA GLY A 105 -18.52 3.60 -23.23
C GLY A 105 -18.27 5.08 -23.54
N ALA A 106 -17.07 5.53 -23.19
CA ALA A 106 -16.57 6.87 -23.48
C ALA A 106 -16.53 7.24 -24.97
N SER A 107 -16.48 6.24 -25.86
CA SER A 107 -16.34 6.46 -27.31
C SER A 107 -17.46 7.29 -27.93
N TYR A 108 -18.69 7.14 -27.44
CA TYR A 108 -19.83 7.95 -27.88
C TYR A 108 -19.57 9.44 -27.71
N PHE A 109 -19.01 9.82 -26.55
CA PHE A 109 -18.76 11.21 -26.21
C PHE A 109 -17.49 11.75 -26.90
N ASP A 110 -16.49 10.90 -27.10
CA ASP A 110 -15.29 11.21 -27.87
C ASP A 110 -15.63 11.52 -29.34
N ASP A 111 -16.44 10.68 -29.99
CA ASP A 111 -16.86 10.84 -31.38
C ASP A 111 -17.71 12.10 -31.60
N LYS A 112 -18.40 12.56 -30.56
CA LYS A 112 -19.17 13.81 -30.54
C LYS A 112 -18.31 15.04 -30.25
N GLY A 113 -17.02 14.86 -29.94
CA GLY A 113 -16.10 15.95 -29.64
C GLY A 113 -16.40 16.65 -28.32
N LEU A 114 -16.99 15.95 -27.35
CA LEU A 114 -17.45 16.53 -26.08
C LEU A 114 -16.37 16.56 -24.99
N LYS A 115 -15.21 15.96 -25.26
CA LYS A 115 -14.12 15.86 -24.28
C LYS A 115 -13.56 17.24 -23.92
N VAL A 116 -13.43 17.51 -22.63
CA VAL A 116 -12.89 18.75 -22.07
C VAL A 116 -11.50 18.54 -21.49
N ALA A 117 -11.34 17.52 -20.65
CA ALA A 117 -10.11 17.27 -19.90
C ALA A 117 -9.95 15.79 -19.57
N THR A 118 -8.71 15.36 -19.35
CA THR A 118 -8.38 14.02 -18.86
C THR A 118 -7.28 14.16 -17.81
N GLU A 119 -7.45 13.50 -16.66
CA GLU A 119 -6.48 13.49 -15.57
C GLU A 119 -6.31 12.08 -15.00
N ILE A 120 -5.15 11.80 -14.42
CA ILE A 120 -4.84 10.51 -13.79
C ILE A 120 -4.54 10.73 -12.30
N THR A 121 -5.13 9.91 -11.45
CA THR A 121 -5.00 10.02 -10.00
C THR A 121 -3.58 9.75 -9.54
N GLY A 122 -3.08 10.56 -8.59
CA GLY A 122 -1.74 10.40 -8.01
C GLY A 122 -0.60 11.09 -8.77
N THR A 123 -0.85 11.62 -9.97
CA THR A 123 0.20 12.24 -10.81
C THR A 123 0.81 13.51 -10.23
N THR A 124 0.07 14.21 -9.38
CA THR A 124 0.52 15.44 -8.70
C THR A 124 1.26 15.18 -7.38
N GLY A 125 1.51 13.91 -7.05
CA GLY A 125 2.16 13.48 -5.81
C GLY A 125 1.21 13.30 -4.63
N THR A 126 -0.04 13.77 -4.75
CA THR A 126 -1.10 13.48 -3.77
C THR A 126 -1.83 12.19 -4.15
N LYS A 127 -1.75 11.18 -3.30
CA LYS A 127 -2.35 9.86 -3.54
C LYS A 127 -3.85 9.97 -3.83
N GLY A 128 -4.32 9.21 -4.82
CA GLY A 128 -5.73 9.12 -5.21
C GLY A 128 -6.37 10.38 -5.79
N LEU A 129 -5.63 11.51 -5.87
CA LEU A 129 -6.20 12.79 -6.28
C LEU A 129 -6.07 13.03 -7.79
N ALA A 130 -7.16 13.42 -8.43
CA ALA A 130 -7.18 14.09 -9.73
C ALA A 130 -7.89 15.46 -9.59
N THR A 131 -7.44 16.49 -10.29
CA THR A 131 -8.00 17.85 -10.19
C THR A 131 -8.30 18.42 -11.56
N PHE A 132 -9.53 18.90 -11.75
CA PHE A 132 -9.99 19.54 -12.97
C PHE A 132 -10.29 21.01 -12.73
N GLN A 133 -10.00 21.84 -13.74
CA GLN A 133 -10.54 23.20 -13.85
C GLN A 133 -11.59 23.19 -14.96
N LEU A 134 -12.86 23.36 -14.59
CA LEU A 134 -13.98 23.22 -15.51
C LEU A 134 -14.68 24.57 -15.67
N PRO A 135 -14.96 25.03 -16.89
CA PRO A 135 -15.79 26.22 -17.12
C PRO A 135 -17.15 26.12 -16.41
N GLU A 136 -17.61 27.23 -15.81
CA GLU A 136 -18.94 27.28 -15.20
C GLU A 136 -20.05 27.36 -16.24
N GLN A 137 -19.71 27.83 -17.44
CA GLN A 137 -20.63 28.00 -18.56
C GLN A 137 -20.13 27.27 -19.80
N SER A 138 -21.09 26.78 -20.57
CA SER A 138 -20.91 26.25 -21.91
C SER A 138 -22.00 26.79 -22.80
N ASN A 139 -21.63 27.41 -23.93
CA ASN A 139 -22.57 28.02 -24.88
C ASN A 139 -23.57 29.02 -24.24
N GLY A 140 -23.12 29.78 -23.23
CA GLY A 140 -23.93 30.77 -22.52
C GLY A 140 -24.97 30.17 -21.56
N GLN A 141 -24.92 28.86 -21.33
CA GLN A 141 -25.71 28.15 -20.32
C GLN A 141 -24.79 27.65 -19.21
N TYR A 142 -25.34 27.38 -18.03
CA TYR A 142 -24.57 26.67 -17.02
C TYR A 142 -24.19 25.27 -17.52
N ALA A 143 -22.92 24.95 -17.35
CA ALA A 143 -22.35 23.73 -17.88
C ALA A 143 -22.89 22.50 -17.12
N LYS A 144 -23.06 21.40 -17.86
CA LYS A 144 -23.29 20.06 -17.31
C LYS A 144 -22.16 19.15 -17.79
N TYR A 145 -21.55 18.43 -16.86
CA TYR A 145 -20.44 17.54 -17.14
C TYR A 145 -20.80 16.09 -16.81
N LEU A 146 -20.27 15.17 -17.61
CA LEU A 146 -20.23 13.75 -17.31
C LEU A 146 -18.77 13.36 -17.13
N ILE A 147 -18.43 12.86 -15.95
CA ILE A 147 -17.07 12.44 -15.59
C ILE A 147 -17.04 10.91 -15.62
N ILE A 148 -16.15 10.34 -16.44
CA ILE A 148 -16.08 8.89 -16.67
C ILE A 148 -14.69 8.38 -16.32
N GLU A 149 -14.61 7.27 -15.58
CA GLU A 149 -13.37 6.51 -15.42
C GLU A 149 -13.06 5.79 -16.74
N THR A 150 -12.07 6.30 -17.47
CA THR A 150 -11.72 5.85 -18.82
C THR A 150 -10.53 4.90 -18.85
N THR A 151 -9.70 4.92 -17.81
CA THR A 151 -8.60 3.97 -17.60
C THR A 151 -8.49 3.65 -16.12
N HIS A 152 -8.07 2.43 -15.78
CA HIS A 152 -7.95 1.97 -14.40
C HIS A 152 -6.69 1.11 -14.22
N PRO A 153 -6.11 1.06 -13.01
CA PRO A 153 -5.01 0.15 -12.72
C PRO A 153 -5.48 -1.31 -12.85
N ALA A 154 -4.57 -2.19 -13.27
CA ALA A 154 -4.86 -3.61 -13.50
C ALA A 154 -5.03 -4.36 -12.16
N ILE A 155 -6.23 -4.30 -11.59
CA ILE A 155 -6.62 -5.01 -10.37
C ILE A 155 -7.61 -6.13 -10.75
N ALA A 156 -7.43 -7.32 -10.19
CA ALA A 156 -8.29 -8.46 -10.48
C ALA A 156 -9.72 -8.22 -9.96
N LYS A 157 -10.73 -8.40 -10.84
CA LYS A 157 -12.14 -8.12 -10.56
C LYS A 157 -12.37 -6.75 -9.92
N LEU A 158 -11.87 -5.73 -10.59
CA LEU A 158 -12.18 -4.35 -10.26
C LEU A 158 -13.53 -3.97 -10.88
N GLU A 159 -14.50 -3.61 -10.05
CA GLU A 159 -15.67 -2.86 -10.50
C GLU A 159 -15.29 -1.39 -10.54
N ILE A 160 -15.39 -0.78 -11.72
CA ILE A 160 -15.01 0.61 -11.95
C ILE A 160 -16.09 1.58 -11.47
N SER A 161 -15.71 2.84 -11.31
CA SER A 161 -16.61 3.89 -10.84
C SER A 161 -17.78 4.09 -11.80
N GLN A 162 -18.97 4.24 -11.23
CA GLN A 162 -20.11 4.78 -11.95
C GLN A 162 -19.77 6.20 -12.47
N PRO A 163 -20.21 6.57 -13.69
CA PRO A 163 -20.05 7.92 -14.18
C PRO A 163 -20.66 8.94 -13.20
N ILE A 164 -20.03 10.10 -13.07
CA ILE A 164 -20.56 11.18 -12.23
C ILE A 164 -21.16 12.25 -13.14
N PHE A 165 -22.47 12.42 -13.03
CA PHE A 165 -23.15 13.57 -13.64
C PHE A 165 -23.09 14.78 -12.73
N LEU A 166 -22.58 15.89 -13.27
CA LEU A 166 -22.26 17.10 -12.54
C LEU A 166 -22.98 18.29 -13.17
N THR A 167 -23.84 18.98 -12.43
CA THR A 167 -24.58 20.15 -12.92
C THR A 167 -24.16 21.42 -12.20
N LEU A 168 -23.91 22.48 -12.95
CA LEU A 168 -23.58 23.81 -12.43
C LEU A 168 -24.80 24.75 -12.49
N PRO A 169 -24.86 25.78 -11.62
CA PRO A 169 -24.03 25.97 -10.44
C PRO A 169 -24.48 25.04 -9.30
N PHE A 170 -23.62 24.82 -8.30
CA PHE A 170 -24.03 24.08 -7.10
C PHE A 170 -24.89 24.94 -6.17
N SER A 171 -25.51 24.28 -5.19
CA SER A 171 -26.09 24.98 -4.04
C SER A 171 -25.03 25.85 -3.37
N SER A 172 -25.46 26.96 -2.77
CA SER A 172 -24.58 27.91 -2.07
C SER A 172 -23.73 27.28 -0.96
N ASP A 173 -24.12 26.09 -0.49
CA ASP A 173 -23.47 25.38 0.60
C ASP A 173 -22.27 24.54 0.14
N VAL A 174 -22.08 24.37 -1.17
CA VAL A 174 -20.90 23.69 -1.75
C VAL A 174 -19.84 24.72 -2.10
N ALA A 175 -18.74 24.69 -1.37
CA ALA A 175 -17.60 25.57 -1.64
C ALA A 175 -16.79 25.10 -2.86
N ASN A 176 -16.04 26.04 -3.45
CA ASN A 176 -14.98 25.74 -4.42
C ASN A 176 -13.64 25.61 -3.67
N PRO A 177 -12.87 24.52 -3.80
CA PRO A 177 -13.05 23.37 -4.69
C PRO A 177 -14.16 22.41 -4.27
N ILE A 178 -14.81 21.81 -5.26
CA ILE A 178 -15.78 20.72 -5.07
C ILE A 178 -15.03 19.40 -4.94
N HIS A 179 -15.40 18.60 -3.96
CA HIS A 179 -14.79 17.29 -3.74
C HIS A 179 -15.77 16.15 -4.05
N LEU A 180 -15.30 15.19 -4.84
CA LEU A 180 -16.05 14.00 -5.25
C LEU A 180 -15.21 12.74 -4.98
N TYR A 181 -15.87 11.61 -4.80
CA TYR A 181 -15.31 10.34 -4.33
C TYR A 181 -15.75 9.17 -5.23
N PRO A 182 -15.27 9.11 -6.48
CA PRO A 182 -15.54 7.96 -7.35
C PRO A 182 -14.98 6.66 -6.76
N LYS A 183 -15.82 5.63 -6.63
CA LYS A 183 -15.53 4.37 -5.91
C LYS A 183 -15.27 3.22 -6.88
N ASN A 184 -14.20 2.46 -6.65
CA ASN A 184 -14.02 1.14 -7.24
C ASN A 184 -14.16 0.09 -6.15
N TYR A 185 -14.63 -1.08 -6.53
CA TYR A 185 -14.77 -2.21 -5.64
C TYR A 185 -13.86 -3.34 -6.11
N GLN A 186 -13.14 -3.96 -5.18
CA GLN A 186 -12.27 -5.10 -5.47
C GLN A 186 -12.71 -6.35 -4.73
N TYR A 187 -12.54 -7.49 -5.41
CA TYR A 187 -12.68 -8.80 -4.80
C TYR A 187 -11.37 -9.22 -4.12
N VAL A 188 -11.36 -9.25 -2.80
CA VAL A 188 -10.21 -9.72 -2.02
C VAL A 188 -10.66 -10.54 -0.81
N ARG A 189 -9.76 -11.35 -0.25
CA ARG A 189 -10.03 -12.21 0.92
C ARG A 189 -8.84 -12.18 1.88
N ASP A 190 -9.09 -12.33 3.17
CA ASP A 190 -8.05 -12.49 4.20
C ASP A 190 -7.98 -13.97 4.63
N PRO A 191 -7.15 -14.80 3.98
CA PRO A 191 -7.00 -16.19 4.35
C PRO A 191 -6.28 -16.34 5.69
N TYR A 192 -6.75 -17.28 6.50
CA TYR A 192 -6.10 -17.64 7.76
C TYR A 192 -6.22 -19.13 8.07
N PHE A 193 -5.33 -19.63 8.92
CA PHE A 193 -5.35 -20.99 9.45
C PHE A 193 -4.81 -21.02 10.88
N TYR A 194 -4.97 -22.16 11.56
CA TYR A 194 -4.45 -22.37 12.91
C TYR A 194 -3.22 -23.26 12.92
N LYS A 195 -2.20 -22.84 13.66
CA LYS A 195 -0.97 -23.59 13.88
C LYS A 195 -1.11 -24.49 15.10
N HIS A 196 -0.91 -25.79 14.92
CA HIS A 196 -0.97 -26.78 15.99
C HIS A 196 0.35 -27.57 16.09
N GLY A 197 0.49 -28.27 17.21
CA GLY A 197 1.56 -29.21 17.47
C GLY A 197 1.03 -30.63 17.51
N LYS A 198 1.79 -31.59 17.01
CA LYS A 198 1.51 -33.02 17.13
C LYS A 198 2.67 -33.76 17.76
N ASP A 199 2.39 -34.85 18.46
CA ASP A 199 3.44 -35.80 18.86
C ASP A 199 3.77 -36.79 17.73
N SER A 200 4.72 -37.69 17.96
CA SER A 200 5.13 -38.71 16.99
C SER A 200 4.06 -39.76 16.70
N GLN A 201 3.01 -39.84 17.51
CA GLN A 201 1.86 -40.73 17.31
C GLN A 201 0.71 -40.03 16.57
N GLY A 202 0.87 -38.73 16.27
CA GLY A 202 -0.14 -37.92 15.60
C GLY A 202 -1.20 -37.32 16.53
N ASN A 203 -1.03 -37.43 17.85
CA ASN A 203 -1.96 -36.81 18.80
C ASN A 203 -1.79 -35.28 18.74
N ASP A 204 -2.90 -34.56 18.67
CA ASP A 204 -2.92 -33.10 18.73
C ASP A 204 -2.53 -32.63 20.13
N LEU A 205 -1.50 -31.78 20.20
CA LEU A 205 -0.98 -31.15 21.41
C LEU A 205 -1.52 -29.72 21.60
N GLY A 206 -2.37 -29.26 20.68
CA GLY A 206 -3.02 -27.96 20.71
C GLY A 206 -2.26 -26.87 19.94
N VAL A 207 -2.74 -25.64 20.11
CA VAL A 207 -2.28 -24.47 19.36
C VAL A 207 -0.83 -24.10 19.68
N LEU A 208 -0.12 -23.57 18.68
CA LEU A 208 1.26 -23.10 18.82
C LEU A 208 1.39 -21.63 18.45
N ALA A 209 1.94 -20.85 19.38
CA ALA A 209 2.38 -19.48 19.13
C ALA A 209 3.84 -19.45 18.65
N GLY A 210 4.19 -18.43 17.86
CA GLY A 210 5.58 -18.16 17.47
C GLY A 210 6.08 -18.89 16.21
N ALA A 211 5.22 -19.61 15.50
CA ALA A 211 5.59 -20.18 14.19
C ALA A 211 5.63 -19.04 13.16
N SER A 212 6.73 -18.91 12.43
CA SER A 212 6.91 -17.82 11.45
C SER A 212 6.73 -18.34 10.03
N PHE A 213 5.91 -17.65 9.25
CA PHE A 213 5.61 -17.96 7.85
C PHE A 213 5.93 -16.77 6.94
N ARG A 214 6.26 -17.08 5.70
CA ARG A 214 6.19 -16.14 4.57
C ARG A 214 5.14 -16.62 3.57
N LEU A 215 4.55 -15.69 2.84
CA LEU A 215 3.58 -15.99 1.78
C LEU A 215 4.23 -15.79 0.42
N TYR A 216 4.01 -16.71 -0.52
CA TYR A 216 4.46 -16.55 -1.90
C TYR A 216 3.38 -16.92 -2.91
N LYS A 217 3.54 -16.42 -4.13
CA LYS A 217 2.86 -16.90 -5.33
C LYS A 217 3.91 -17.40 -6.32
N VAL A 218 3.45 -18.18 -7.30
CA VAL A 218 4.30 -18.65 -8.40
C VAL A 218 3.89 -17.91 -9.67
N ASP A 219 4.83 -17.27 -10.35
CA ASP A 219 4.55 -16.57 -11.60
C ASP A 219 4.46 -17.52 -12.80
N ALA A 220 4.19 -16.97 -13.99
CA ALA A 220 4.06 -17.74 -15.22
C ALA A 220 5.36 -18.48 -15.64
N THR A 221 6.51 -18.10 -15.09
CA THR A 221 7.82 -18.73 -15.36
C THR A 221 8.16 -19.82 -14.35
N GLY A 222 7.37 -19.96 -13.28
CA GLY A 222 7.64 -20.87 -12.17
C GLY A 222 8.47 -20.24 -11.04
N GLN A 223 8.76 -18.94 -11.11
CA GLN A 223 9.49 -18.24 -10.04
C GLN A 223 8.58 -17.98 -8.84
N LYS A 224 9.11 -18.25 -7.63
CA LYS A 224 8.45 -17.84 -6.39
C LYS A 224 8.66 -16.34 -6.16
N LEU A 225 7.56 -15.62 -5.97
CA LEU A 225 7.57 -14.23 -5.53
C LEU A 225 6.87 -14.13 -4.18
N TYR A 226 7.52 -13.46 -3.23
CA TYR A 226 7.12 -13.37 -1.84
C TYR A 226 6.41 -12.06 -1.55
N LEU A 227 5.42 -12.10 -0.66
CA LEU A 227 4.69 -10.94 -0.22
C LEU A 227 5.64 -9.96 0.49
N HIS A 228 5.58 -8.71 0.07
CA HIS A 228 6.34 -7.61 0.66
C HIS A 228 5.53 -6.92 1.77
N GLU A 229 6.21 -6.35 2.77
CA GLU A 229 5.57 -5.71 3.94
C GLU A 229 4.80 -4.43 3.58
N ASP A 230 5.29 -3.68 2.60
CA ASP A 230 4.63 -2.48 2.09
C ASP A 230 3.72 -2.82 0.91
N ARG A 231 2.59 -2.11 0.83
CA ARG A 231 1.68 -2.10 -0.33
C ARG A 231 2.04 -0.94 -1.26
N LEU A 232 1.84 -1.12 -2.57
CA LEU A 232 1.93 -0.03 -3.56
C LEU A 232 0.54 0.26 -4.09
N ASP A 233 0.08 1.50 -4.00
CA ASP A 233 -1.20 1.92 -4.57
C ASP A 233 -2.39 1.03 -4.15
N ASN A 234 -2.35 0.55 -2.91
CA ASN A 234 -3.29 -0.39 -2.28
C ASN A 234 -3.31 -1.79 -2.89
N ASP A 235 -2.31 -2.16 -3.69
CA ASP A 235 -2.06 -3.54 -4.11
C ASP A 235 -0.89 -4.18 -3.34
N ASN A 236 -0.91 -5.49 -3.26
CA ASN A 236 0.18 -6.28 -2.68
C ASN A 236 1.38 -6.25 -3.62
N GLN A 237 2.55 -5.91 -3.05
CA GLN A 237 3.82 -6.04 -3.77
C GLN A 237 4.38 -7.46 -3.60
N TRP A 238 5.03 -7.95 -4.66
CA TRP A 238 5.61 -9.29 -4.71
C TRP A 238 7.07 -9.19 -5.15
N VAL A 239 7.97 -9.71 -4.32
CA VAL A 239 9.42 -9.52 -4.46
C VAL A 239 10.17 -10.84 -4.40
N ASP A 240 11.43 -10.84 -4.82
CA ASP A 240 12.30 -12.01 -4.61
C ASP A 240 12.57 -12.25 -3.12
N VAL A 241 12.85 -13.50 -2.77
CA VAL A 241 13.13 -13.94 -1.39
C VAL A 241 14.30 -13.20 -0.72
N THR A 242 15.25 -12.69 -1.50
CA THR A 242 16.41 -11.94 -1.00
C THR A 242 16.07 -10.52 -0.56
N ASN A 243 14.86 -10.03 -0.84
CA ASN A 243 14.43 -8.72 -0.40
C ASN A 243 14.29 -8.71 1.15
N PRO A 244 14.93 -7.73 1.85
CA PRO A 244 14.87 -7.67 3.31
C PRO A 244 13.47 -7.36 3.88
N LYS A 245 12.53 -6.94 3.04
CA LYS A 245 11.16 -6.53 3.39
C LYS A 245 10.11 -7.61 3.05
N VAL A 246 10.51 -8.87 2.96
CA VAL A 246 9.54 -9.97 2.86
C VAL A 246 8.74 -10.05 4.17
N THR A 247 7.41 -10.05 4.06
CA THR A 247 6.50 -10.14 5.20
C THR A 247 6.69 -11.46 5.95
N ILE A 248 6.85 -11.37 7.27
CA ILE A 248 6.83 -12.52 8.18
C ILE A 248 5.55 -12.48 9.02
N MET A 249 4.71 -13.49 8.85
CA MET A 249 3.48 -13.69 9.62
C MET A 249 3.76 -14.70 10.73
N THR A 250 3.48 -14.31 11.97
CA THR A 250 3.75 -15.17 13.14
C THR A 250 2.45 -15.67 13.75
N SER A 251 2.37 -16.95 14.08
CA SER A 251 1.21 -17.51 14.76
C SER A 251 1.03 -16.88 16.15
N ASP A 252 -0.17 -16.41 16.44
CA ASP A 252 -0.47 -15.77 17.71
C ASP A 252 -0.68 -16.78 18.87
N ASN A 253 -1.07 -16.29 20.05
CA ASN A 253 -1.33 -17.13 21.23
C ASN A 253 -2.49 -18.13 21.08
N LYS A 254 -3.31 -17.98 20.02
CA LYS A 254 -4.37 -18.92 19.63
C LYS A 254 -3.95 -19.79 18.45
N GLY A 255 -2.70 -19.69 18.01
CA GLY A 255 -2.17 -20.35 16.82
C GLY A 255 -2.63 -19.70 15.51
N LEU A 256 -3.33 -18.56 15.53
CA LEU A 256 -3.84 -17.94 14.32
C LEU A 256 -2.70 -17.36 13.47
N VAL A 257 -2.67 -17.74 12.19
CA VAL A 257 -1.83 -17.14 11.15
C VAL A 257 -2.75 -16.48 10.13
N THR A 258 -2.60 -15.18 9.91
CA THR A 258 -3.38 -14.34 8.98
C THR A 258 -2.45 -13.48 8.13
N THR A 259 -2.94 -13.04 6.97
CA THR A 259 -2.26 -12.05 6.13
C THR A 259 -2.33 -10.62 6.67
N GLY A 260 -3.13 -10.37 7.71
CA GLY A 260 -3.28 -9.06 8.35
C GLY A 260 -3.83 -8.02 7.36
N ASN A 261 -3.08 -6.95 7.11
CA ASN A 261 -3.49 -5.87 6.20
C ASN A 261 -3.28 -6.19 4.72
N HIS A 262 -2.87 -7.41 4.37
CA HIS A 262 -2.60 -7.85 3.00
C HIS A 262 -3.70 -8.77 2.48
N TRP A 263 -4.88 -8.20 2.21
CA TRP A 263 -5.95 -8.96 1.59
C TRP A 263 -5.53 -9.45 0.21
N LEU A 264 -5.82 -10.71 -0.08
CA LEU A 264 -5.37 -11.38 -1.28
C LEU A 264 -6.44 -11.32 -2.37
N PRO A 265 -6.10 -10.87 -3.60
CA PRO A 265 -6.98 -10.99 -4.75
C PRO A 265 -7.09 -12.45 -5.20
N ILE A 266 -7.93 -12.69 -6.21
CA ILE A 266 -8.07 -14.00 -6.87
C ILE A 266 -6.70 -14.57 -7.24
N GLY A 267 -6.48 -15.84 -6.88
CA GLY A 267 -5.24 -16.50 -7.22
C GLY A 267 -4.91 -17.68 -6.32
N GLU A 268 -3.76 -18.27 -6.62
CA GLU A 268 -3.14 -19.31 -5.82
C GLU A 268 -1.92 -18.78 -5.10
N TYR A 269 -1.86 -19.04 -3.81
CA TYR A 269 -0.80 -18.60 -2.91
C TYR A 269 -0.34 -19.74 -2.02
N PHE A 270 0.80 -19.57 -1.38
CA PHE A 270 1.40 -20.60 -0.55
C PHE A 270 2.05 -19.98 0.68
N PHE A 271 1.65 -20.44 1.87
CA PHE A 271 2.41 -20.18 3.08
C PHE A 271 3.57 -21.19 3.18
N GLU A 272 4.73 -20.70 3.59
CA GLU A 272 5.96 -21.46 3.81
C GLU A 272 6.48 -21.13 5.20
N GLU A 273 6.47 -22.12 6.10
CA GLU A 273 7.04 -21.96 7.43
C GLU A 273 8.57 -21.82 7.34
N VAL A 274 9.10 -20.82 8.03
CA VAL A 274 10.55 -20.52 8.06
C VAL A 274 11.15 -20.67 9.44
N THR A 275 10.34 -20.68 10.50
CA THR A 275 10.81 -20.89 11.88
C THR A 275 9.73 -21.57 12.68
N ALA A 276 10.07 -22.73 13.25
CA ALA A 276 9.20 -23.46 14.15
C ALA A 276 9.19 -22.85 15.57
N PRO A 277 8.08 -22.99 16.31
CA PRO A 277 8.04 -22.75 17.75
C PRO A 277 9.06 -23.61 18.51
N ASN A 278 9.50 -23.13 19.68
CA ASN A 278 10.47 -23.85 20.50
C ASN A 278 9.98 -25.27 20.87
N GLY A 279 10.83 -26.27 20.68
CA GLY A 279 10.49 -27.68 20.94
C GLY A 279 9.70 -28.37 19.83
N TYR A 280 9.54 -27.72 18.67
CA TYR A 280 8.86 -28.28 17.50
C TYR A 280 9.75 -28.23 16.26
N GLN A 281 9.47 -29.13 15.30
CA GLN A 281 10.11 -29.20 14.00
C GLN A 281 9.08 -28.90 12.91
N ILE A 282 9.52 -28.17 11.87
CA ILE A 282 8.70 -27.86 10.70
C ILE A 282 8.38 -29.16 9.96
N THR A 283 7.13 -29.36 9.60
CA THR A 283 6.70 -30.52 8.77
C THR A 283 6.80 -30.19 7.28
N ASP A 284 6.92 -31.21 6.43
CA ASP A 284 6.86 -31.03 4.97
C ASP A 284 5.56 -30.33 4.52
N ALA A 285 4.46 -30.61 5.21
CA ALA A 285 3.17 -29.98 4.98
C ALA A 285 3.19 -28.47 5.28
N ALA A 286 3.91 -28.04 6.32
CA ALA A 286 4.03 -26.63 6.69
C ALA A 286 4.98 -25.83 5.78
N LEU A 287 5.86 -26.49 5.02
CA LEU A 287 6.68 -25.85 3.98
C LEU A 287 5.87 -25.42 2.75
N LYS A 288 4.67 -25.99 2.55
CA LYS A 288 3.82 -25.68 1.40
C LYS A 288 2.33 -25.84 1.73
N VAL A 289 1.78 -24.80 2.34
CA VAL A 289 0.34 -24.69 2.61
C VAL A 289 -0.30 -23.91 1.47
N LYS A 290 -1.06 -24.58 0.60
CA LYS A 290 -1.70 -23.93 -0.55
C LYS A 290 -2.96 -23.20 -0.11
N VAL A 291 -3.14 -21.98 -0.58
CA VAL A 291 -4.34 -21.16 -0.45
C VAL A 291 -4.89 -20.85 -1.84
N THR A 292 -6.19 -21.04 -2.01
CA THR A 292 -6.88 -20.67 -3.26
C THR A 292 -7.98 -19.66 -2.96
N VAL A 293 -7.84 -18.46 -3.51
CA VAL A 293 -8.86 -17.42 -3.51
C VAL A 293 -9.64 -17.57 -4.82
N PRO A 294 -10.90 -18.04 -4.79
CA PRO A 294 -11.62 -18.42 -6.00
C PRO A 294 -12.05 -17.21 -6.82
N ALA A 295 -12.19 -17.43 -8.14
CA ALA A 295 -12.74 -16.44 -9.05
C ALA A 295 -14.27 -16.34 -8.99
N ASP A 296 -14.97 -17.22 -8.28
CA ASP A 296 -16.40 -17.11 -8.00
C ASP A 296 -16.55 -16.69 -6.54
N SER A 297 -17.17 -15.53 -6.30
CA SER A 297 -17.31 -14.96 -4.95
C SER A 297 -18.24 -15.78 -4.05
N THR A 298 -19.06 -16.66 -4.64
CA THR A 298 -19.93 -17.59 -3.91
C THR A 298 -19.19 -18.81 -3.39
N GLN A 299 -17.96 -19.07 -3.87
CA GLN A 299 -17.12 -20.17 -3.42
C GLN A 299 -16.25 -19.73 -2.24
N PRO A 300 -16.05 -20.59 -1.22
CA PRO A 300 -15.18 -20.26 -0.10
C PRO A 300 -13.70 -20.30 -0.51
N VAL A 301 -12.88 -19.53 0.20
CA VAL A 301 -11.42 -19.71 0.17
C VAL A 301 -11.09 -21.11 0.69
N THR A 302 -10.19 -21.79 -0.01
CA THR A 302 -9.74 -23.12 0.38
C THR A 302 -8.27 -23.13 0.77
N ILE A 303 -7.96 -23.96 1.77
CA ILE A 303 -6.61 -24.17 2.27
C ILE A 303 -6.30 -25.66 2.18
N THR A 304 -5.22 -26.01 1.49
CA THR A 304 -4.79 -27.39 1.26
C THR A 304 -3.46 -27.64 1.92
N VAL A 305 -3.45 -28.62 2.83
CA VAL A 305 -2.30 -29.06 3.62
C VAL A 305 -2.16 -30.56 3.40
N ASP A 306 -1.00 -31.01 2.90
CA ASP A 306 -0.73 -32.44 2.61
C ASP A 306 -1.84 -33.14 1.80
N GLY A 307 -2.32 -32.48 0.75
CA GLY A 307 -3.38 -32.99 -0.13
C GLY A 307 -4.80 -32.94 0.47
N LYS A 308 -4.96 -32.60 1.75
CA LYS A 308 -6.27 -32.38 2.38
C LYS A 308 -6.71 -30.93 2.22
N THR A 309 -7.82 -30.72 1.53
CA THR A 309 -8.45 -29.41 1.36
C THR A 309 -9.49 -29.14 2.45
N THR A 310 -9.45 -27.94 2.99
CA THR A 310 -10.35 -27.41 4.03
C THR A 310 -10.77 -25.98 3.69
N THR A 311 -11.74 -25.45 4.42
CA THR A 311 -12.17 -24.04 4.38
C THR A 311 -11.85 -23.37 5.71
N MET A 312 -11.93 -22.05 5.77
CA MET A 312 -11.85 -21.31 7.03
C MET A 312 -13.16 -21.48 7.81
N PRO A 313 -13.14 -21.65 9.16
CA PRO A 313 -11.98 -21.60 10.05
C PRO A 313 -11.26 -22.95 10.27
N ASP A 314 -11.65 -24.03 9.59
CA ASP A 314 -11.24 -25.41 9.92
C ASP A 314 -9.81 -25.80 9.48
N ALA A 315 -9.08 -24.89 8.84
CA ALA A 315 -7.73 -25.14 8.35
C ALA A 315 -6.71 -25.18 9.49
N VAL A 316 -5.98 -26.29 9.61
CA VAL A 316 -4.94 -26.51 10.62
C VAL A 316 -3.63 -26.95 9.97
N VAL A 317 -2.51 -26.37 10.44
CA VAL A 317 -1.15 -26.68 9.98
C VAL A 317 -0.30 -27.12 11.17
N ASP A 318 0.19 -28.37 11.11
CA ASP A 318 0.85 -29.01 12.25
C ASP A 318 2.37 -28.94 12.19
N ASN A 319 3.00 -28.83 13.36
CA ASN A 319 4.42 -29.14 13.55
C ASN A 319 4.57 -30.37 14.42
N LEU A 320 5.64 -31.12 14.25
CA LEU A 320 5.93 -32.27 15.11
C LEU A 320 6.75 -31.81 16.32
N ARG A 321 6.37 -32.26 17.51
CA ARG A 321 7.16 -32.06 18.71
C ARG A 321 8.53 -32.70 18.52
N GLY A 322 9.59 -31.91 18.65
CA GLY A 322 10.95 -32.40 18.58
C GLY A 322 11.22 -33.37 19.73
N GLU A 323 11.96 -34.44 19.47
CA GLU A 323 12.50 -35.27 20.53
C GLU A 323 13.47 -34.41 21.38
N LEU A 324 13.22 -34.31 22.69
CA LEU A 324 14.26 -33.88 23.62
C LEU A 324 15.43 -34.85 23.49
N PRO A 325 16.70 -34.42 23.57
CA PRO A 325 17.81 -35.34 23.66
C PRO A 325 17.53 -36.35 24.77
N GLN A 326 17.40 -37.62 24.40
CA GLN A 326 17.35 -38.71 25.37
C GLN A 326 18.68 -38.68 26.13
N THR A 327 18.65 -38.40 27.44
CA THR A 327 19.83 -38.58 28.29
C THR A 327 20.26 -40.06 28.17
N PRO A 328 21.54 -40.38 27.89
CA PRO A 328 21.94 -41.77 27.66
C PRO A 328 21.68 -42.65 28.89
N GLY A 329 20.76 -43.62 28.70
CA GLY A 329 20.73 -44.88 29.45
C GLY A 329 20.05 -44.84 30.81
N GLN A 330 18.79 -45.25 30.85
CA GLN A 330 18.24 -45.92 32.04
C GLN A 330 18.06 -47.40 31.68
N PRO A 331 18.82 -48.34 32.29
CA PRO A 331 18.67 -49.76 32.00
C PRO A 331 17.34 -50.31 32.56
N PRO A 332 16.84 -51.45 32.01
CA PRO A 332 15.52 -51.98 32.35
C PRO A 332 15.39 -52.32 33.84
N GLN A 333 14.27 -51.93 34.45
CA GLN A 333 13.99 -52.14 35.87
C GLN A 333 13.77 -53.63 36.20
N THR A 334 14.43 -54.11 37.26
CA THR A 334 14.19 -55.40 37.94
C THR A 334 13.69 -55.11 39.37
N PRO A 335 12.84 -55.96 40.02
CA PRO A 335 11.98 -55.55 41.14
C PRO A 335 12.69 -55.32 42.48
N ALA A 336 11.98 -54.57 43.32
CA ALA A 336 12.36 -53.92 44.58
C ALA A 336 13.09 -54.74 45.65
N GLY A 337 14.00 -54.08 46.39
CA GLY A 337 14.57 -54.49 47.67
C GLY A 337 14.82 -53.28 48.58
N THR A 338 14.44 -53.41 49.85
CA THR A 338 14.40 -52.37 50.90
C THR A 338 15.78 -51.83 51.33
N LEU A 339 15.81 -50.58 51.79
CA LEU A 339 17.00 -49.88 52.33
C LEU A 339 17.03 -49.91 53.87
N PRO A 340 18.21 -50.06 54.51
CA PRO A 340 18.43 -49.61 55.88
C PRO A 340 18.99 -48.17 55.95
N ILE A 341 18.94 -47.62 57.16
CA ILE A 341 18.96 -46.19 57.53
C ILE A 341 20.38 -45.69 57.91
N THR A 342 20.63 -44.40 57.62
CA THR A 342 21.67 -43.38 57.99
C THR A 342 23.03 -43.71 58.62
N GLY A 343 24.07 -43.04 58.08
CA GLY A 343 24.86 -42.04 58.82
C GLY A 343 26.40 -42.21 58.81
N GLU A 344 27.14 -41.35 58.09
CA GLU A 344 28.43 -40.80 58.56
C GLU A 344 28.88 -39.53 57.79
N GLN A 345 29.02 -38.45 58.57
CA GLN A 345 29.91 -37.27 58.47
C GLN A 345 29.94 -36.41 57.19
N LEU A 346 29.44 -35.18 57.38
CA LEU A 346 29.51 -34.01 56.53
C LEU A 346 30.86 -33.30 56.70
N LEU A 347 31.69 -33.18 55.64
CA LEU A 347 32.62 -32.06 55.43
C LEU A 347 33.36 -32.21 54.07
N GLY A 348 33.22 -31.22 53.17
CA GLY A 348 34.16 -31.08 52.05
C GLY A 348 33.68 -30.35 50.79
N TYR A 349 33.73 -29.01 50.84
CA TYR A 349 33.98 -28.06 49.74
C TYR A 349 33.00 -27.94 48.55
N THR A 350 32.32 -26.79 48.53
CA THR A 350 31.73 -26.15 47.36
C THR A 350 32.77 -25.39 46.53
N ALA A 351 32.49 -25.33 45.22
CA ALA A 351 32.79 -24.24 44.27
C ALA A 351 34.26 -24.00 43.84
N LEU A 352 34.59 -24.48 42.64
CA LEU A 352 35.63 -23.88 41.78
C LEU A 352 35.04 -23.47 40.43
N GLY A 353 34.50 -22.26 40.40
CA GLY A 353 34.20 -21.49 39.19
C GLY A 353 34.26 -20.01 39.56
N GLY A 354 35.36 -19.32 39.23
CA GLY A 354 35.50 -17.89 39.52
C GLY A 354 36.93 -17.35 39.70
N GLY A 355 37.96 -18.19 39.62
CA GLY A 355 39.35 -17.77 39.91
C GLY A 355 40.16 -17.23 38.72
N LEU A 356 39.77 -17.49 37.47
CA LEU A 356 40.67 -17.25 36.32
C LEU A 356 40.45 -15.92 35.57
N LEU A 357 39.31 -15.25 35.76
CA LEU A 357 39.02 -14.00 35.04
C LEU A 357 39.46 -12.73 35.81
N LEU A 358 39.54 -12.79 37.14
CA LEU A 358 39.95 -11.66 38.00
C LEU A 358 41.47 -11.44 38.04
N LEU A 359 42.28 -12.49 37.79
CA LEU A 359 43.73 -12.40 37.76
C LEU A 359 44.28 -11.71 36.50
N ILE A 360 43.54 -11.74 35.38
CA ILE A 360 43.96 -11.10 34.11
C ILE A 360 43.68 -9.59 34.13
N ILE A 361 42.62 -9.14 34.79
CA ILE A 361 42.27 -7.71 34.90
C ILE A 361 43.21 -6.98 35.89
N LEU A 362 43.64 -7.65 36.97
CA LEU A 362 44.57 -7.06 37.95
C LEU A 362 46.02 -6.92 37.42
N LEU A 363 46.45 -7.76 36.46
CA LEU A 363 47.76 -7.65 35.83
C LEU A 363 47.85 -6.49 34.82
N ILE A 364 46.72 -6.09 34.21
CA ILE A 364 46.67 -4.95 33.27
C ILE A 364 46.67 -3.60 34.02
N CYS A 365 46.05 -3.54 35.20
CA CYS A 365 46.05 -2.32 36.04
C CYS A 365 47.40 -2.05 36.73
N LYS A 366 48.17 -3.10 37.07
CA LYS A 366 49.46 -2.94 37.78
C LYS A 366 50.60 -2.45 36.86
N ARG A 367 50.45 -2.54 35.53
CA ARG A 367 51.47 -2.06 34.57
C ARG A 367 51.35 -0.57 34.23
N LYS A 368 50.22 0.08 34.53
CA LYS A 368 50.01 1.53 34.31
C LYS A 368 50.42 2.42 35.48
N GLN A 369 50.68 1.86 36.67
CA GLN A 369 51.03 2.65 37.87
C GLN A 369 52.54 2.79 38.14
N HIS A 370 53.41 2.29 37.26
CA HIS A 370 54.86 2.38 37.47
C HIS A 370 55.55 3.56 36.77
N LEU A 371 54.80 4.53 36.25
CA LEU A 371 55.34 5.70 35.53
C LEU A 371 55.25 7.04 36.27
N GLU A 372 54.64 7.13 37.46
CA GLU A 372 54.62 8.41 38.19
C GLU A 372 54.90 8.21 39.68
N THR A 373 56.19 8.29 40.05
CA THR A 373 56.60 8.66 41.41
C THR A 373 57.71 9.71 41.31
N ASN A 374 57.39 10.94 41.69
CA ASN A 374 58.38 11.92 42.18
C ASN A 374 57.70 12.72 43.30
N PRO A 375 58.24 12.75 44.53
CA PRO A 375 57.51 13.25 45.70
C PRO A 375 57.60 14.77 45.87
N LYS A 376 56.49 15.38 46.30
CA LYS A 376 56.47 16.64 47.09
C LYS A 376 57.16 16.39 48.44
N GLU A 377 57.72 17.32 49.20
CA GLU A 377 57.39 18.72 49.54
C GLU A 377 58.67 19.40 50.06
N ILE A 378 58.67 20.73 50.18
CA ILE A 378 58.82 21.45 51.46
C ILE A 378 58.32 22.89 51.23
N GLY A 379 57.47 23.35 52.14
CA GLY A 379 56.88 24.69 52.13
C GLY A 379 57.85 25.81 52.49
N GLY A 380 57.35 27.04 52.42
CA GLY A 380 58.08 28.22 52.85
C GLY A 380 57.45 29.50 52.35
N ASP A 381 56.74 30.14 53.26
CA ASP A 381 56.16 31.49 53.21
C ASP A 381 57.18 32.59 52.85
N THR A 382 56.62 33.76 52.53
CA THR A 382 57.17 35.13 52.51
C THR A 382 57.59 35.78 51.17
N ARG A 383 56.79 36.81 50.87
CA ARG A 383 56.96 38.01 50.02
C ARG A 383 56.79 37.92 48.51
#